data_AF-A0A397C8C7-F1
#
_entry.id   AF-A0A397C8C7-F1
#
_cell.length_a   1.000
_cell.length_b   1.000
_cell.length_c   1.000
_cell.angle_alpha   90.00
_cell.angle_beta   90.00
_cell.angle_gamma   90.00
#
_symmetry.space_group_name_H-M   'P 1'
#
loop_
_entity.id
_entity.type
_entity.pdbx_description
1 polymer ?
#
loop_
_entity_poly.entity_id
_entity_poly.type
_entity_poly.pdbx_seq_one_letter_code
_entity_poly.pdbx_strand_id
1 'polypeptide(L)'
;MTVKKRNLTNSEREAILREVLLHSNGSYLVRLPNGLSQTLAAKYNCHPATVRRVLALAKGQGVANGNMKVSVASKKKGRVGRKKAYTAEKYPYVRLDRTFMTLQACLVETIRLMGDNTYKVPHMSKEKKERKGLLPKNVMCPRDVYAAAKNQLLAVDGAELD
;
A
#
# COMPACT_ATOMS: atom_id res chain seq x y z
N MET A 1 13.84 24.74 -13.78
CA MET A 1 12.97 23.89 -12.93
C MET A 1 12.62 22.62 -13.70
N THR A 2 13.05 21.43 -13.24
CA THR A 2 12.70 20.17 -13.91
C THR A 2 11.25 19.82 -13.61
N VAL A 3 10.39 19.89 -14.62
CA VAL A 3 8.99 19.48 -14.50
C VAL A 3 8.96 18.01 -14.05
N LYS A 4 8.36 17.75 -12.90
CA LYS A 4 8.20 16.40 -12.37
C LYS A 4 7.33 15.58 -13.32
N LYS A 5 7.96 14.75 -14.15
CA LYS A 5 7.25 13.89 -15.12
C LYS A 5 6.37 12.88 -14.38
N ARG A 6 5.10 12.80 -14.78
CA ARG A 6 4.15 11.82 -14.23
C ARG A 6 4.56 10.38 -14.59
N ASN A 7 4.10 9.41 -13.81
CA ASN A 7 4.24 8.01 -14.20
C ASN A 7 3.33 7.75 -15.42
N LEU A 8 3.80 6.91 -16.36
CA LEU A 8 2.97 6.44 -17.46
C LEU A 8 1.82 5.58 -16.93
N THR A 9 0.64 5.80 -17.52
CA THR A 9 -0.54 4.94 -17.39
C THR A 9 -0.29 3.58 -18.04
N ASN A 10 -1.14 2.59 -17.74
CA ASN A 10 -1.02 1.27 -18.35
C ASN A 10 -1.32 1.31 -19.85
N SER A 11 -2.28 2.12 -20.29
CA SER A 11 -2.58 2.32 -21.72
C SER A 11 -1.40 2.93 -22.47
N GLU A 12 -0.70 3.91 -21.90
CA GLU A 12 0.53 4.47 -22.52
C GLU A 12 1.65 3.45 -22.60
N ARG A 13 1.81 2.60 -21.58
CA ARG A 13 2.81 1.52 -21.59
C ARG A 13 2.51 0.51 -22.69
N GLU A 14 1.24 0.15 -22.87
CA GLU A 14 0.78 -0.73 -23.95
C GLU A 14 0.93 -0.08 -25.32
N ALA A 15 0.60 1.21 -25.45
CA ALA A 15 0.75 1.96 -26.70
C ALA A 15 2.22 2.03 -27.14
N ILE A 16 3.16 2.25 -26.21
CA ILE A 16 4.60 2.16 -26.48
C ILE A 16 4.97 0.78 -27.03
N LEU A 17 4.48 -0.30 -26.42
CA LEU A 17 4.77 -1.64 -26.90
C LEU A 17 4.22 -1.82 -28.33
N ARG A 18 2.93 -1.53 -28.55
CA ARG A 18 2.26 -1.66 -29.86
C ARG A 18 2.98 -0.87 -30.96
N GLU A 19 3.38 0.37 -30.67
CA GLU A 19 4.06 1.21 -31.63
C GLU A 19 5.44 0.66 -32.00
N VAL A 20 6.16 0.08 -31.05
CA VAL A 20 7.42 -0.63 -31.32
C VAL A 20 7.18 -1.86 -32.19
N LEU A 21 6.10 -2.63 -31.94
CA LEU A 21 5.74 -3.77 -32.78
C LEU A 21 5.47 -3.33 -34.22
N LEU A 22 4.73 -2.24 -34.40
CA LEU A 22 4.35 -1.70 -35.71
C LEU A 22 5.55 -1.15 -36.50
N HIS A 23 6.51 -0.48 -35.84
CA HIS A 23 7.71 0.05 -36.49
C HIS A 23 8.81 -0.99 -36.70
N SER A 24 8.58 -2.23 -36.27
CA SER A 24 9.60 -3.26 -36.32
C SER A 24 9.48 -4.13 -37.55
N ASN A 25 10.53 -4.17 -38.35
CA ASN A 25 10.65 -5.09 -39.49
C ASN A 25 11.02 -6.51 -39.00
N GLY A 26 10.43 -6.97 -37.89
CA GLY A 26 10.81 -8.20 -37.17
C GLY A 26 12.09 -8.10 -36.32
N SER A 27 12.97 -7.13 -36.60
CA SER A 27 14.28 -6.98 -35.93
C SER A 27 14.21 -6.47 -34.47
N TYR A 28 13.13 -5.81 -34.03
CA TYR A 28 13.05 -5.28 -32.67
C TYR A 28 13.20 -6.36 -31.58
N LEU A 29 12.82 -7.59 -31.94
CA LEU A 29 12.98 -8.78 -31.13
C LEU A 29 14.44 -8.99 -30.72
N VAL A 30 15.35 -8.72 -31.66
CA VAL A 30 16.80 -8.76 -31.44
C VAL A 30 17.28 -7.42 -30.89
N ARG A 31 17.05 -6.31 -31.59
CA ARG A 31 17.53 -4.97 -31.20
C ARG A 31 16.56 -3.87 -31.62
N LEU A 32 16.30 -2.92 -30.72
CA LEU A 32 15.47 -1.76 -31.02
C LEU A 32 16.19 -0.87 -32.06
N PRO A 33 15.49 -0.39 -33.11
CA PRO A 33 16.04 0.59 -34.03
C PRO A 33 16.63 1.81 -33.32
N ASN A 34 17.76 2.31 -33.82
CA ASN A 34 18.44 3.47 -33.27
C ASN A 34 17.50 4.70 -33.29
N GLY A 35 17.54 5.50 -32.23
CA GLY A 35 16.70 6.70 -32.10
C GLY A 35 15.23 6.42 -31.76
N LEU A 36 14.69 5.22 -31.98
CA LEU A 36 13.27 4.91 -31.72
C LEU A 36 12.91 5.07 -30.23
N SER A 37 13.84 4.74 -29.31
CA SER A 37 13.60 4.97 -27.88
C SER A 37 13.49 6.45 -27.52
N GLN A 38 14.16 7.31 -28.28
CA GLN A 38 14.17 8.76 -28.08
C GLN A 38 12.90 9.38 -28.65
N THR A 39 12.46 8.96 -29.84
CA THR A 39 11.21 9.43 -30.47
C THR A 39 9.99 9.04 -29.62
N LEU A 40 9.92 7.80 -29.16
CA LEU A 40 8.86 7.34 -28.25
C LEU A 40 8.94 8.06 -26.89
N ALA A 41 10.14 8.30 -26.37
CA ALA A 41 10.29 9.03 -25.12
C ALA A 41 9.77 10.48 -25.22
N ALA A 42 10.01 11.14 -26.35
CA ALA A 42 9.46 12.46 -26.63
C ALA A 42 7.93 12.41 -26.74
N LYS A 43 7.39 11.47 -27.55
CA LYS A 43 5.94 11.29 -27.78
C LYS A 43 5.14 11.03 -26.51
N TYR A 44 5.62 10.12 -25.66
CA TYR A 44 4.95 9.73 -24.41
C TYR A 44 5.42 10.54 -23.19
N ASN A 45 6.16 11.63 -23.40
CA ASN A 45 6.73 12.51 -22.37
C ASN A 45 7.37 11.73 -21.20
N CYS A 46 8.29 10.83 -21.53
CA CYS A 46 8.96 9.99 -20.55
C CYS A 46 10.49 10.02 -20.73
N HIS A 47 11.21 9.30 -19.87
CA HIS A 47 12.65 9.11 -20.06
C HIS A 47 12.90 7.91 -20.99
N PRO A 48 13.89 7.92 -21.91
CA PRO A 48 14.19 6.78 -22.79
C PRO A 48 14.41 5.46 -22.05
N ALA A 49 14.99 5.50 -20.86
CA ALA A 49 15.13 4.31 -20.00
C ALA A 49 13.77 3.69 -19.59
N THR A 50 12.68 4.46 -19.57
CA THR A 50 11.33 3.94 -19.30
C THR A 50 10.80 3.14 -20.48
N VAL A 51 10.98 3.62 -21.71
CA VAL A 51 10.69 2.86 -22.94
C VAL A 51 11.46 1.54 -22.93
N ARG A 52 12.78 1.60 -22.69
CA ARG A 52 13.63 0.39 -22.62
C ARG A 52 13.16 -0.60 -21.55
N ARG A 53 12.74 -0.13 -20.37
CA ARG A 53 12.20 -0.99 -19.31
C ARG A 53 10.88 -1.64 -19.71
N VAL A 54 9.96 -0.91 -20.36
CA VAL A 54 8.70 -1.48 -20.87
C VAL A 54 9.00 -2.62 -21.84
N LEU A 55 9.94 -2.41 -22.76
CA LEU A 55 10.35 -3.43 -23.72
C LEU A 55 11.06 -4.62 -23.07
N ALA A 56 11.95 -4.38 -22.12
CA ALA A 56 12.62 -5.45 -21.38
C ALA A 56 11.62 -6.35 -20.65
N LEU A 57 10.55 -5.78 -20.10
CA LEU A 57 9.47 -6.56 -19.47
C LEU A 57 8.70 -7.43 -20.47
N ALA A 58 8.42 -6.90 -21.67
CA ALA A 58 7.75 -7.66 -22.71
C ALA A 58 8.66 -8.79 -23.26
N LYS A 59 9.95 -8.51 -23.47
CA LYS A 59 10.95 -9.51 -23.88
C LYS A 59 11.09 -10.63 -22.85
N GLY A 60 11.16 -10.28 -21.56
CA GLY A 60 11.20 -11.27 -20.48
C GLY A 60 9.94 -12.15 -20.36
N GLN A 61 8.83 -11.76 -21.01
CA GLN A 61 7.61 -12.56 -21.10
C GLN A 61 7.52 -13.36 -22.40
N GLY A 62 8.53 -13.32 -23.27
CA GLY A 62 8.58 -14.12 -24.48
C GLY A 62 7.88 -13.50 -25.70
N VAL A 63 7.63 -12.19 -25.72
CA VAL A 63 7.07 -11.51 -26.92
C VAL A 63 7.96 -11.73 -28.17
N ALA A 64 9.25 -12.00 -27.96
CA ALA A 64 10.20 -12.34 -29.01
C ALA A 64 10.14 -13.77 -29.51
N ASN A 65 9.51 -14.65 -28.76
CA ASN A 65 9.41 -16.08 -29.03
C ASN A 65 7.99 -16.45 -29.50
N GLY A 66 7.19 -15.46 -29.91
CA GLY A 66 5.81 -15.64 -30.36
C GLY A 66 4.75 -15.56 -29.26
N ASN A 67 5.13 -15.33 -27.98
CA ASN A 67 4.13 -15.12 -26.93
C ASN A 67 3.49 -13.73 -27.05
N MET A 68 2.34 -13.64 -27.70
CA MET A 68 1.60 -12.38 -27.86
C MET A 68 0.82 -11.96 -26.60
N LYS A 69 0.71 -12.83 -25.60
CA LYS A 69 0.02 -12.55 -24.33
C LYS A 69 1.00 -12.01 -23.30
N VAL A 70 1.34 -10.73 -23.41
CA VAL A 70 2.25 -10.03 -22.49
C VAL A 70 1.59 -8.85 -21.78
N SER A 71 2.01 -8.61 -20.53
CA SER A 71 1.57 -7.48 -19.72
C SER A 71 2.73 -6.54 -19.40
N VAL A 72 2.60 -5.27 -19.80
CA VAL A 72 3.58 -4.20 -19.50
C VAL A 72 3.09 -3.22 -18.43
N ALA A 73 2.05 -3.62 -17.69
CA ALA A 73 1.44 -2.81 -16.65
C ALA A 73 2.44 -2.43 -15.55
N SER A 74 2.22 -1.27 -14.92
CA SER A 74 3.02 -0.85 -13.77
C SER A 74 2.88 -1.84 -12.61
N LYS A 75 4.02 -2.30 -12.07
CA LYS A 75 4.06 -3.06 -10.80
C LYS A 75 3.78 -2.19 -9.57
N LYS A 76 3.82 -0.86 -9.71
CA LYS A 76 3.44 0.06 -8.63
C LYS A 76 1.92 0.07 -8.49
N LYS A 77 1.38 -0.78 -7.61
CA LYS A 77 -0.05 -0.89 -7.30
C LYS A 77 -0.31 -0.47 -5.85
N GLY A 78 -1.28 0.40 -5.62
CA GLY A 78 -1.67 0.83 -4.27
C GLY A 78 -0.59 1.65 -3.54
N ARG A 79 -0.52 1.51 -2.20
CA ARG A 79 0.36 2.29 -1.31
C ARG A 79 1.80 1.75 -1.28
N VAL A 80 2.47 1.77 -2.43
CA VAL A 80 3.88 1.33 -2.59
C VAL A 80 4.89 2.47 -2.53
N GLY A 81 6.16 2.15 -2.32
CA GLY A 81 7.26 3.11 -2.28
C GLY A 81 7.58 3.61 -0.88
N ARG A 82 8.60 4.49 -0.80
CA ARG A 82 9.10 5.03 0.46
C ARG A 82 7.98 5.78 1.19
N LYS A 83 7.70 5.38 2.43
CA LYS A 83 6.77 6.10 3.31
C LYS A 83 7.40 7.42 3.72
N LYS A 84 6.58 8.46 3.88
CA LYS A 84 7.04 9.75 4.41
C LYS A 84 7.49 9.55 5.86
N ALA A 85 8.73 9.96 6.15
CA ALA A 85 9.18 10.18 7.52
C ALA A 85 8.70 11.57 7.97
N TYR A 86 8.38 11.70 9.25
CA TYR A 86 7.94 12.94 9.86
C TYR A 86 8.88 13.28 11.01
N THR A 87 9.25 14.54 11.14
CA THR A 87 9.81 15.09 12.38
C THR A 87 8.68 15.25 13.41
N ALA A 88 9.01 15.37 14.70
CA ALA A 88 8.02 15.52 15.77
C ALA A 88 7.07 16.69 15.51
N GLU A 89 7.60 17.85 15.15
CA GLU A 89 6.84 19.08 14.86
C GLU A 89 5.88 18.96 13.67
N LYS A 90 6.17 18.07 12.72
CA LYS A 90 5.40 17.92 11.47
C LYS A 90 4.52 16.68 11.48
N TYR A 91 4.44 15.95 12.59
CA TYR A 91 3.67 14.73 12.65
C TYR A 91 2.17 15.05 12.58
N PRO A 92 1.41 14.43 11.67
CA PRO A 92 -0.02 14.70 11.58
C PRO A 92 -0.76 14.07 12.76
N TYR A 93 -1.27 14.89 13.68
CA TYR A 93 -1.99 14.46 14.90
C TYR A 93 -3.14 13.48 14.62
N VAL A 94 -3.84 13.63 13.50
CA VAL A 94 -4.87 12.67 13.06
C VAL A 94 -4.36 11.22 12.97
N ARG A 95 -3.08 11.01 12.62
CA ARG A 95 -2.47 9.66 12.64
C ARG A 95 -2.21 9.18 14.05
N LEU A 96 -1.92 10.10 14.97
CA LEU A 96 -1.70 9.80 16.37
C LEU A 96 -3.01 9.34 17.03
N ASP A 97 -4.13 10.02 16.77
CA ASP A 97 -5.46 9.65 17.26
C ASP A 97 -5.82 8.22 16.86
N ARG A 98 -5.58 7.85 15.60
CA ARG A 98 -5.83 6.48 15.11
C ARG A 98 -4.98 5.44 15.83
N THR A 99 -3.75 5.78 16.23
CA THR A 99 -2.86 4.91 17.01
C THR A 99 -3.40 4.75 18.43
N PHE A 100 -3.71 5.85 19.11
CA PHE A 100 -4.32 5.81 20.45
C PHE A 100 -5.64 5.04 20.48
N MET A 101 -6.49 5.20 19.46
CA MET A 101 -7.73 4.43 19.32
C MET A 101 -7.47 2.92 19.17
N THR A 102 -6.37 2.54 18.55
CA THR A 102 -5.97 1.12 18.47
C THR A 102 -5.52 0.62 19.82
N LEU A 103 -4.68 1.39 20.52
CA LEU A 103 -4.18 1.03 21.84
C LEU A 103 -5.32 0.86 22.84
N GLN A 104 -6.26 1.79 22.90
CA GLN A 104 -7.43 1.68 23.77
C GLN A 104 -8.27 0.44 23.44
N ALA A 105 -8.45 0.10 22.16
CA ALA A 105 -9.15 -1.11 21.78
C ALA A 105 -8.39 -2.38 22.20
N CYS A 106 -7.07 -2.40 22.04
CA CYS A 106 -6.23 -3.50 22.52
C CYS A 106 -6.33 -3.67 24.05
N LEU A 107 -6.34 -2.58 24.82
CA LEU A 107 -6.51 -2.62 26.27
C LEU A 107 -7.86 -3.23 26.67
N VAL A 108 -8.95 -2.94 25.94
CA VAL A 108 -10.25 -3.59 26.18
C VAL A 108 -10.18 -5.10 25.91
N GLU A 109 -9.48 -5.55 24.86
CA GLU A 109 -9.29 -6.99 24.62
C GLU A 109 -8.42 -7.65 25.71
N THR A 110 -7.37 -6.98 26.18
CA THR A 110 -6.57 -7.47 27.31
C THR A 110 -7.42 -7.68 28.56
N ILE A 111 -8.34 -6.76 28.87
CA ILE A 111 -9.27 -6.92 30.00
C ILE A 111 -10.21 -8.11 29.78
N ARG A 112 -10.71 -8.30 28.55
CA ARG A 112 -11.57 -9.45 28.21
C ARG A 112 -10.88 -10.80 28.37
N LEU A 113 -9.57 -10.84 28.11
CA LEU A 113 -8.76 -12.04 28.25
C LEU A 113 -7.98 -12.08 29.56
N MET A 114 -8.43 -11.33 30.57
CA MET A 114 -7.88 -11.39 31.94
C MET A 114 -6.36 -11.19 32.01
N GLY A 115 -5.85 -10.26 31.20
CA GLY A 115 -4.43 -9.92 31.15
C GLY A 115 -3.65 -10.59 30.01
N ASP A 116 -4.24 -11.55 29.29
CA ASP A 116 -3.58 -12.19 28.16
C ASP A 116 -3.57 -11.29 26.90
N ASN A 117 -2.60 -11.54 26.03
CA ASN A 117 -2.38 -10.87 24.75
C ASN A 117 -2.70 -11.76 23.54
N THR A 118 -3.37 -12.90 23.74
CA THR A 118 -3.83 -13.81 22.68
C THR A 118 -5.06 -13.29 21.91
N TYR A 119 -5.12 -11.98 21.65
CA TYR A 119 -6.16 -11.37 20.83
C TYR A 119 -5.66 -10.93 19.46
N LYS A 120 -6.57 -10.90 18.49
CA LYS A 120 -6.33 -10.23 17.20
C LYS A 120 -6.49 -8.72 17.39
N VAL A 121 -5.55 -7.93 16.88
CA VAL A 121 -5.60 -6.46 16.96
C VAL A 121 -6.94 -5.94 16.40
N PRO A 122 -7.77 -5.24 17.21
CA PRO A 122 -9.09 -4.80 16.77
C PRO A 122 -9.06 -3.81 15.60
N HIS A 123 -9.74 -4.15 14.51
CA HIS A 123 -9.79 -3.31 13.31
C HIS A 123 -11.05 -2.43 13.25
N MET A 124 -10.99 -1.26 13.87
CA MET A 124 -12.14 -0.33 13.97
C MET A 124 -12.47 0.49 12.71
N SER A 125 -11.90 0.16 11.56
CA SER A 125 -12.13 0.88 10.29
C SER A 125 -11.98 2.40 10.41
N LYS A 126 -10.96 2.84 11.16
CA LYS A 126 -10.76 4.23 11.61
C LYS A 126 -10.81 5.25 10.47
N GLU A 127 -10.06 5.01 9.38
CA GLU A 127 -10.07 5.85 8.17
C GLU A 127 -11.48 6.01 7.56
N LYS A 128 -12.30 4.94 7.57
CA LYS A 128 -13.65 4.95 7.00
C LYS A 128 -14.63 5.72 7.89
N LYS A 129 -14.56 5.54 9.21
CA LYS A 129 -15.42 6.24 10.18
C LYS A 129 -15.11 7.74 10.20
N GLU A 130 -13.84 8.10 10.16
CA GLU A 130 -13.39 9.49 10.17
C GLU A 130 -13.87 10.25 8.92
N ARG A 131 -13.78 9.62 7.73
CA ARG A 131 -14.32 10.20 6.49
C ARG A 131 -15.83 10.50 6.58
N LYS A 132 -16.55 9.72 7.40
CA LYS A 132 -17.98 9.92 7.65
C LYS A 132 -18.27 10.86 8.83
N GLY A 133 -17.24 11.38 9.52
CA GLY A 133 -17.41 12.17 10.75
C GLY A 133 -17.88 11.36 11.96
N LEU A 134 -17.83 10.03 11.91
CA LEU A 134 -18.36 9.10 12.92
C LEU A 134 -17.28 8.39 13.74
N LEU A 135 -16.03 8.86 13.67
CA LEU A 135 -14.95 8.27 14.46
C LEU A 135 -15.05 8.81 15.90
N PRO A 136 -15.31 7.96 16.90
CA PRO A 136 -15.30 8.41 18.30
C PRO A 136 -13.90 8.88 18.69
N LYS A 137 -13.85 9.81 19.66
CA LYS A 137 -12.59 10.33 20.22
C LYS A 137 -11.85 9.31 21.07
N ASN A 138 -12.57 8.40 21.74
CA ASN A 138 -12.05 7.36 22.62
C ASN A 138 -12.85 6.06 22.46
N VAL A 139 -12.21 4.93 22.74
CA VAL A 139 -12.86 3.63 22.91
C VAL A 139 -13.34 3.52 24.36
N MET A 140 -14.61 3.19 24.54
CA MET A 140 -15.19 2.94 25.85
C MET A 140 -14.99 1.48 26.24
N CYS A 141 -14.53 1.23 27.47
CA CYS A 141 -14.52 -0.10 28.05
C CYS A 141 -15.97 -0.52 28.38
N PRO A 142 -16.47 -1.65 27.86
CA PRO A 142 -17.78 -2.16 28.22
C PRO A 142 -17.90 -2.46 29.72
N ARG A 143 -19.05 -2.12 30.33
CA ARG A 143 -19.26 -2.25 31.78
C ARG A 143 -19.21 -3.71 32.27
N ASP A 144 -19.75 -4.61 31.46
CA ASP A 144 -19.71 -6.06 31.65
C ASP A 144 -18.27 -6.59 31.66
N VAL A 145 -17.45 -6.17 30.71
CA VAL A 145 -16.03 -6.55 30.62
C VAL A 145 -15.27 -6.08 31.86
N TYR A 146 -15.47 -4.82 32.26
CA TYR A 146 -14.85 -4.29 33.47
C TYR A 146 -15.31 -5.01 34.74
N ALA A 147 -16.62 -5.24 34.88
CA ALA A 147 -17.18 -5.93 36.04
C ALA A 147 -16.67 -7.36 36.17
N ALA A 148 -16.61 -8.11 35.06
CA ALA A 148 -16.07 -9.47 35.03
C ALA A 148 -14.61 -9.50 35.50
N ALA A 149 -13.77 -8.61 34.95
CA ALA A 149 -12.36 -8.53 35.33
C ALA A 149 -12.19 -8.13 36.80
N LYS A 150 -12.98 -7.16 37.28
CA LYS A 150 -12.96 -6.74 38.69
C LYS A 150 -13.35 -7.89 39.63
N ASN A 151 -14.40 -8.63 39.30
CA ASN A 151 -14.87 -9.74 40.13
C ASN A 151 -13.83 -10.87 40.20
N GLN A 152 -13.12 -11.15 39.10
CA GLN A 152 -12.08 -12.17 39.09
C GLN A 152 -10.86 -11.75 39.92
N LEU A 153 -10.45 -10.49 39.88
CA LEU A 153 -9.38 -9.99 40.75
C LEU A 153 -9.75 -10.11 42.24
N LEU A 154 -10.97 -9.69 42.62
CA LEU A 154 -11.47 -9.81 43.99
C LEU A 154 -11.52 -11.27 44.48
N ALA A 155 -11.82 -12.22 43.58
CA ALA A 155 -11.84 -13.64 43.92
C ALA A 155 -10.44 -14.22 44.15
N VAL A 156 -9.43 -13.74 43.41
CA VAL A 156 -8.02 -14.14 43.61
C VAL A 156 -7.50 -13.58 44.93
N ASP A 157 -7.76 -12.31 45.22
CA ASP A 157 -7.32 -11.65 46.47
C ASP A 157 -7.93 -12.32 47.72
N GLY A 158 -9.16 -12.84 47.62
CA GLY A 158 -9.81 -13.58 48.70
C GLY A 158 -9.28 -14.99 48.91
N ALA A 159 -8.67 -15.60 47.88
CA ALA A 159 -8.11 -16.95 47.95
C ALA A 159 -6.67 -17.01 48.51
N GLU A 160 -5.98 -15.86 48.59
CA GLU A 160 -4.63 -15.76 49.19
C GLU A 160 -4.65 -15.49 50.71
N LEU A 161 -5.84 -15.36 51.31
CA LEU A 161 -6.02 -15.07 52.74
C LEU A 161 -6.42 -16.29 53.60
N ASP A 162 -6.52 -17.48 53.00
CA ASP A 162 -6.71 -18.79 53.65
C ASP A 162 -5.46 -19.67 53.47
#